data_AF-A0ABD2XNK2-F1
#
_entry.id   AF-A0ABD2XNK2-F1
#
_cell.length_a   1.000
_cell.length_b   1.000
_cell.length_c   1.000
_cell.angle_alpha   90.00
_cell.angle_beta   90.00
_cell.angle_gamma   90.00
#
_symmetry.space_group_name_H-M   'P 1'
#
loop_
_entity.id
_entity.type
_entity.pdbx_description
1 polymer ?
#
loop_
_entity_poly.entity_id
_entity_poly.type
_entity_poly.pdbx_seq_one_letter_code
_entity_poly.pdbx_strand_id
1 'polypeptide(L)'
;MRERRMRHLVPCKYFLQKNHVDKLINLVDYLNLNEIGEKQLEDENILRNIIREGMGRFVGIKIPLCYLKSFKSTIVHFKIDYLKTVNLYRLNYGILAVASVKYILYPDQNYEKYLQIYACSRSTAMKMYNKLCGVPENQKQTVNIAISARSFFKCVKFLDQLDFLKMIRVHLRNIEIDNYELSYIREASIQFMLVNTFKFLIKLFILKLCSNFRDNNKPQQPVEPKCTSRKGRNNTLLITTEYFLNKLNAISVINLQEYLIVEEIEEENLEDRNLLIYMIKKVMQKSAGGRSPIERNKFKNTLLTLTIDYLKLIHLYRMNCGILLVACIEIVLYPEKDDKTYLKIYRCEQHSACKYYNELRCLPELEKQDLSIVKSARSFFNCTTFLTKPDFLKAIRAYLKAIGSDIDNDELKYIREFSIKIINDNAAKNRVKPS
;
A
#
# COMPACT_ATOMS: atom_id res chain seq x y z
N MET A 1 -2.37 8.88 22.47
CA MET A 1 -3.50 8.03 22.93
C MET A 1 -4.67 7.90 21.95
N ARG A 2 -4.80 8.72 20.89
CA ARG A 2 -5.84 8.57 19.85
C ARG A 2 -5.55 7.46 18.81
N GLU A 3 -4.29 7.11 18.57
CA GLU A 3 -3.85 6.17 17.51
C GLU A 3 -4.12 4.68 17.80
N ARG A 4 -4.39 4.27 19.05
CA ARG A 4 -4.81 2.89 19.34
C ARG A 4 -6.26 2.59 18.96
N ARG A 5 -7.07 3.59 18.57
CA ARG A 5 -8.51 3.44 18.32
C ARG A 5 -8.88 3.03 16.88
N MET A 6 -7.95 3.11 15.92
CA MET A 6 -8.23 2.83 14.50
C MET A 6 -8.09 1.36 14.08
N ARG A 7 -7.50 0.48 14.90
CA ARG A 7 -7.26 -0.95 14.57
C ARG A 7 -8.51 -1.83 14.50
N HIS A 8 -9.68 -1.24 14.66
CA HIS A 8 -10.94 -1.96 14.87
C HIS A 8 -12.09 -1.31 14.09
N LEU A 9 -11.81 -0.62 12.99
CA LEU A 9 -12.88 -0.08 12.14
C LEU A 9 -13.30 -1.14 11.13
N VAL A 10 -14.59 -1.19 10.84
CA VAL A 10 -15.17 -1.96 9.73
C VAL A 10 -15.67 -0.94 8.72
N PRO A 11 -14.82 -0.32 7.89
CA PRO A 11 -15.28 0.60 6.85
C PRO A 11 -15.96 -0.19 5.71
N CYS A 12 -16.72 0.46 4.82
CA CYS A 12 -17.35 -0.22 3.69
C CYS A 12 -16.36 -1.03 2.84
N LYS A 13 -15.12 -0.54 2.69
CA LYS A 13 -14.02 -1.22 1.98
C LYS A 13 -13.71 -2.61 2.54
N TYR A 14 -13.98 -2.86 3.82
CA TYR A 14 -13.82 -4.17 4.45
C TYR A 14 -14.63 -5.23 3.71
N PHE A 15 -15.90 -4.96 3.39
CA PHE A 15 -16.76 -5.94 2.72
C PHE A 15 -16.50 -6.05 1.21
N LEU A 16 -15.70 -5.16 0.61
CA LEU A 16 -15.32 -5.24 -0.80
C LEU A 16 -14.17 -6.25 -1.03
N GLN A 17 -13.34 -6.49 -0.01
CA GLN A 17 -12.13 -7.31 -0.10
C GLN A 17 -12.44 -8.81 -0.21
N LYS A 18 -11.70 -9.52 -1.07
CA LYS A 18 -11.93 -10.95 -1.37
C LYS A 18 -11.74 -11.86 -0.16
N ASN A 19 -10.91 -11.45 0.79
CA ASN A 19 -10.58 -12.27 1.95
C ASN A 19 -11.69 -12.26 3.02
N HIS A 20 -12.66 -11.36 2.90
CA HIS A 20 -13.76 -11.18 3.85
C HIS A 20 -15.11 -11.70 3.34
N VAL A 21 -15.10 -12.52 2.29
CA VAL A 21 -16.32 -13.11 1.72
C VAL A 21 -17.11 -13.91 2.77
N ASP A 22 -16.45 -14.72 3.58
CA ASP A 22 -17.09 -15.52 4.63
C ASP A 22 -17.80 -14.62 5.64
N LYS A 23 -17.20 -13.48 5.96
CA LYS A 23 -17.76 -12.49 6.88
C LYS A 23 -18.97 -11.79 6.30
N LEU A 24 -18.97 -11.50 5.01
CA LEU A 24 -20.10 -10.87 4.32
C LEU A 24 -21.27 -11.83 4.14
N ILE A 25 -21.01 -13.06 3.67
CA ILE A 25 -22.04 -14.08 3.49
C ILE A 25 -22.71 -14.40 4.83
N ASN A 26 -21.94 -14.74 5.86
CA ASN A 26 -22.51 -15.11 7.15
C ASN A 26 -23.23 -13.94 7.83
N LEU A 27 -22.76 -12.70 7.62
CA LEU A 27 -23.47 -11.50 8.05
C LEU A 27 -24.87 -11.44 7.43
N VAL A 28 -24.96 -11.53 6.10
CA VAL A 28 -26.23 -11.41 5.38
C VAL A 28 -27.16 -12.56 5.73
N ASP A 29 -26.65 -13.78 5.81
CA ASP A 29 -27.40 -14.96 6.24
C ASP A 29 -27.98 -14.75 7.66
N TYR A 30 -27.18 -14.24 8.60
CA TYR A 30 -27.64 -13.94 9.96
C TYR A 30 -28.71 -12.84 9.99
N LEU A 31 -28.53 -11.76 9.22
CA LEU A 31 -29.49 -10.67 9.14
C LEU A 31 -30.84 -11.14 8.55
N ASN A 32 -30.80 -12.06 7.59
CA ASN A 32 -31.99 -12.65 7.00
C ASN A 32 -32.68 -13.65 7.94
N LEU A 33 -31.92 -14.59 8.53
CA LEU A 33 -32.45 -15.62 9.42
C LEU A 33 -33.10 -15.06 10.69
N ASN A 34 -32.58 -13.95 11.21
CA ASN A 34 -33.09 -13.30 12.43
C ASN A 34 -33.98 -12.09 12.13
N GLU A 35 -34.34 -11.88 10.86
CA GLU A 35 -35.20 -10.78 10.40
C GLU A 35 -34.76 -9.39 10.91
N ILE A 36 -33.45 -9.17 10.99
CA ILE A 36 -32.90 -7.92 11.52
C ILE A 36 -33.21 -6.78 10.53
N GLY A 37 -33.85 -5.74 11.04
CA GLY A 37 -34.11 -4.46 10.38
C GLY A 37 -33.33 -3.31 11.03
N GLU A 38 -33.45 -2.11 10.44
CA GLU A 38 -32.60 -0.98 10.79
C GLU A 38 -32.77 -0.50 12.24
N LYS A 39 -34.00 -0.51 12.76
CA LYS A 39 -34.30 -0.09 14.15
C LYS A 39 -33.57 -0.93 15.19
N GLN A 40 -33.34 -2.22 14.91
CA GLN A 40 -32.65 -3.13 15.80
C GLN A 40 -31.14 -2.86 15.87
N LEU A 41 -30.58 -2.10 14.92
CA LEU A 41 -29.16 -1.68 14.94
C LEU A 41 -28.87 -0.63 16.01
N GLU A 42 -29.88 -0.08 16.69
CA GLU A 42 -29.72 0.78 17.86
C GLU A 42 -29.38 -0.02 19.14
N ASP A 43 -29.74 -1.30 19.19
CA ASP A 43 -29.44 -2.16 20.33
C ASP A 43 -28.00 -2.70 20.24
N GLU A 44 -27.18 -2.32 21.23
CA GLU A 44 -25.78 -2.74 21.30
C GLU A 44 -25.63 -4.27 21.45
N ASN A 45 -26.56 -4.96 22.11
CA ASN A 45 -26.54 -6.40 22.25
C ASN A 45 -26.80 -7.09 20.90
N ILE A 46 -27.74 -6.56 20.11
CA ILE A 46 -28.01 -7.05 18.75
C ILE A 46 -26.76 -6.87 17.88
N LEU A 47 -26.13 -5.69 17.90
CA LEU A 47 -24.88 -5.46 17.17
C LEU A 47 -23.77 -6.43 17.57
N ARG A 48 -23.65 -6.74 18.87
CA ARG A 48 -22.65 -7.70 19.39
C ARG A 48 -22.95 -9.12 18.91
N ASN A 49 -24.21 -9.52 18.88
CA ASN A 49 -24.62 -10.85 18.41
C ASN A 49 -24.38 -11.00 16.91
N ILE A 50 -24.72 -9.99 16.10
CA ILE A 50 -24.41 -10.00 14.66
C ILE A 50 -22.91 -10.16 14.41
N ILE A 51 -22.05 -9.46 15.16
CA ILE A 51 -20.59 -9.57 15.01
C ILE A 51 -20.07 -10.94 15.45
N ARG A 52 -20.60 -11.50 16.55
CA ARG A 52 -20.13 -12.76 17.14
C ARG A 52 -20.65 -13.97 16.41
N GLU A 53 -21.96 -14.07 16.32
CA GLU A 53 -22.66 -15.22 15.76
C GLU A 53 -22.74 -15.10 14.25
N GLY A 54 -23.15 -13.93 13.74
CA GLY A 54 -23.26 -13.69 12.31
C GLY A 54 -21.90 -13.68 11.61
N MET A 55 -20.96 -12.83 12.02
CA MET A 55 -19.65 -12.76 11.36
C MET A 55 -18.61 -13.76 11.89
N GLY A 56 -18.87 -14.42 13.02
CA GLY A 56 -17.87 -15.28 13.68
C GLY A 56 -16.66 -14.50 14.20
N ARG A 57 -16.84 -13.24 14.64
CA ARG A 57 -15.74 -12.38 15.14
C ARG A 57 -15.90 -12.07 16.63
N PHE A 58 -14.78 -11.94 17.34
CA PHE A 58 -14.76 -11.67 18.78
C PHE A 58 -15.53 -12.71 19.62
N VAL A 59 -15.54 -13.97 19.19
CA VAL A 59 -16.09 -15.10 19.96
C VAL A 59 -15.29 -15.23 21.25
N GLY A 60 -15.97 -15.19 22.40
CA GLY A 60 -15.34 -15.26 23.72
C GLY A 60 -14.53 -14.03 24.16
N ILE A 61 -14.48 -12.95 23.36
CA ILE A 61 -13.69 -11.74 23.65
C ILE A 61 -14.58 -10.50 23.63
N LYS A 62 -14.26 -9.49 24.45
CA LYS A 62 -14.98 -8.20 24.48
C LYS A 62 -14.80 -7.42 23.17
N ILE A 63 -15.91 -7.02 22.54
CA ILE A 63 -15.89 -6.18 21.33
C ILE A 63 -15.58 -4.72 21.73
N PRO A 64 -14.61 -4.06 21.09
CA PRO A 64 -14.35 -2.64 21.31
C PRO A 64 -15.53 -1.76 20.87
N LEU A 65 -15.90 -0.76 21.67
CA LEU A 65 -16.99 0.18 21.35
C LEU A 65 -16.77 0.92 20.01
N CYS A 66 -15.52 1.22 19.63
CA CYS A 66 -15.23 1.83 18.34
C CYS A 66 -15.53 0.89 17.16
N TYR A 67 -15.38 -0.42 17.35
CA TYR A 67 -15.75 -1.43 16.35
C TYR A 67 -17.25 -1.46 16.17
N LEU A 68 -18.02 -1.51 17.27
CA LEU A 68 -19.49 -1.49 17.23
C LEU A 68 -20.01 -0.25 16.49
N LYS A 69 -19.49 0.94 16.82
CA LYS A 69 -19.87 2.18 16.15
C LYS A 69 -19.53 2.18 14.67
N SER A 70 -18.33 1.72 14.31
CA SER A 70 -17.92 1.62 12.91
C SER A 70 -18.75 0.61 12.14
N PHE A 71 -19.03 -0.55 12.74
CA PHE A 71 -19.85 -1.59 12.16
C PHE A 71 -21.27 -1.08 11.91
N LYS A 72 -21.92 -0.50 12.92
CA LYS A 72 -23.24 0.13 12.80
C LYS A 72 -23.25 1.14 11.66
N SER A 73 -22.30 2.08 11.66
CA SER A 73 -22.19 3.10 10.62
C SER A 73 -22.08 2.51 9.22
N THR A 74 -21.35 1.40 9.07
CA THR A 74 -21.18 0.73 7.78
C THR A 74 -22.44 -0.01 7.33
N ILE A 75 -23.12 -0.72 8.23
CA ILE A 75 -24.39 -1.38 7.88
C ILE A 75 -25.47 -0.36 7.51
N VAL A 76 -25.58 0.73 8.27
CA VAL A 76 -26.48 1.85 7.95
C VAL A 76 -26.11 2.47 6.60
N HIS A 77 -24.82 2.67 6.33
CA HIS A 77 -24.36 3.21 5.04
C HIS A 77 -24.71 2.31 3.85
N PHE A 78 -24.56 0.99 4.00
CA PHE A 78 -25.01 0.05 2.97
C PHE A 78 -26.52 0.01 2.80
N LYS A 79 -27.29 0.51 3.79
CA LYS A 79 -28.72 0.28 3.98
C LYS A 79 -29.00 -1.20 4.17
N ILE A 80 -29.49 -1.57 5.35
CA ILE A 80 -29.66 -2.99 5.72
C ILE A 80 -30.53 -3.76 4.72
N ASP A 81 -31.61 -3.16 4.23
CA ASP A 81 -32.51 -3.81 3.28
C ASP A 81 -31.85 -4.02 1.92
N TYR A 82 -31.02 -3.07 1.47
CA TYR A 82 -30.22 -3.25 0.27
C TYR A 82 -29.18 -4.36 0.47
N LEU A 83 -28.49 -4.39 1.61
CA LEU A 83 -27.52 -5.44 1.94
C LEU A 83 -28.14 -6.84 1.95
N LYS A 84 -29.38 -6.98 2.43
CA LYS A 84 -30.12 -8.25 2.49
C LYS A 84 -30.61 -8.76 1.14
N THR A 85 -30.85 -7.85 0.19
CA THR A 85 -31.48 -8.16 -1.11
C THR A 85 -30.50 -8.16 -2.27
N VAL A 86 -29.41 -7.40 -2.20
CA VAL A 86 -28.44 -7.29 -3.28
C VAL A 86 -27.65 -8.59 -3.44
N ASN A 87 -27.45 -8.99 -4.70
CA ASN A 87 -26.50 -10.05 -5.03
C ASN A 87 -25.09 -9.67 -4.53
N LEU A 88 -24.51 -10.47 -3.64
CA LEU A 88 -23.29 -10.07 -2.91
C LEU A 88 -22.04 -9.93 -3.79
N TYR A 89 -22.02 -10.48 -5.02
CA TYR A 89 -20.97 -10.16 -6.00
C TYR A 89 -20.97 -8.72 -6.48
N ARG A 90 -22.05 -7.95 -6.25
CA ARG A 90 -22.11 -6.51 -6.50
C ARG A 90 -21.34 -5.72 -5.45
N LEU A 91 -21.07 -6.34 -4.29
CA LEU A 91 -20.34 -5.75 -3.18
C LEU A 91 -18.92 -6.31 -3.05
N ASN A 92 -18.74 -7.62 -3.14
CA ASN A 92 -17.47 -8.27 -2.84
C ASN A 92 -16.76 -8.80 -4.09
N TYR A 93 -15.50 -8.39 -4.28
CA TYR A 93 -14.70 -8.77 -5.45
C TYR A 93 -14.32 -10.24 -5.49
N GLY A 94 -14.31 -10.93 -4.35
CA GLY A 94 -14.08 -12.37 -4.27
C GLY A 94 -15.26 -13.15 -4.82
N ILE A 95 -16.48 -12.76 -4.42
CA ILE A 95 -17.71 -13.35 -4.97
C ILE A 95 -17.84 -13.01 -6.46
N LEU A 96 -17.52 -11.77 -6.86
CA LEU A 96 -17.51 -11.36 -8.27
C LEU A 96 -16.53 -12.18 -9.11
N ALA A 97 -15.31 -12.40 -8.63
CA ALA A 97 -14.33 -13.22 -9.31
C ALA A 97 -14.84 -14.66 -9.49
N VAL A 98 -15.44 -15.25 -8.44
CA VAL A 98 -16.01 -16.60 -8.53
C VAL A 98 -17.22 -16.64 -9.47
N ALA A 99 -18.10 -15.64 -9.44
CA ALA A 99 -19.26 -15.53 -10.31
C ALA A 99 -18.84 -15.41 -11.79
N SER A 100 -17.85 -14.57 -12.10
CA SER A 100 -17.33 -14.40 -13.46
C SER A 100 -16.75 -15.70 -14.03
N VAL A 101 -16.03 -16.46 -13.20
CA VAL A 101 -15.44 -17.74 -13.58
C VAL A 101 -16.52 -18.81 -13.74
N LYS A 102 -17.45 -18.91 -12.79
CA LYS A 102 -18.50 -19.93 -12.74
C LYS A 102 -19.57 -19.75 -13.82
N TYR A 103 -19.98 -18.52 -14.12
CA TYR A 103 -21.14 -18.28 -14.98
C TYR A 103 -20.78 -17.83 -16.40
N ILE A 104 -19.61 -17.22 -16.60
CA ILE A 104 -19.25 -16.66 -17.91
C ILE A 104 -18.10 -17.43 -18.54
N LEU A 105 -17.00 -17.61 -17.80
CA LEU A 105 -15.77 -18.11 -18.40
C LEU A 105 -15.76 -19.62 -18.55
N TYR A 106 -16.10 -20.34 -17.50
CA TYR A 106 -15.98 -21.79 -17.44
C TYR A 106 -17.20 -22.37 -16.71
N PRO A 107 -18.40 -22.28 -17.30
CA PRO A 107 -19.56 -22.95 -16.75
C PRO A 107 -19.33 -24.45 -16.61
N ASP A 108 -19.94 -25.02 -15.58
CA ASP A 108 -20.05 -26.47 -15.34
C ASP A 108 -18.74 -27.25 -15.21
N GLN A 109 -17.64 -26.58 -14.86
CA GLN A 109 -16.39 -27.29 -14.56
C GLN A 109 -16.43 -28.01 -13.21
N ASN A 110 -15.56 -29.01 -13.06
CA ASN A 110 -15.36 -29.68 -11.78
C ASN A 110 -14.53 -28.81 -10.81
N TYR A 111 -14.60 -29.13 -9.52
CA TYR A 111 -13.99 -28.32 -8.46
C TYR A 111 -12.46 -28.17 -8.61
N GLU A 112 -11.75 -29.23 -8.97
CA GLU A 112 -10.29 -29.21 -9.18
C GLU A 112 -9.87 -28.23 -10.29
N LYS A 113 -10.63 -28.20 -11.39
CA LYS A 113 -10.35 -27.29 -12.50
C LYS A 113 -10.56 -25.84 -12.09
N TYR A 114 -11.52 -25.55 -11.22
CA TYR A 114 -11.67 -24.21 -10.65
C TYR A 114 -10.49 -23.81 -9.75
N LEU A 115 -9.95 -24.72 -8.94
CA LEU A 115 -8.73 -24.42 -8.16
C LEU A 115 -7.55 -24.07 -9.09
N GLN A 116 -7.37 -24.81 -10.18
CA GLN A 116 -6.35 -24.49 -11.18
C GLN A 116 -6.58 -23.12 -11.83
N ILE A 117 -7.84 -22.76 -12.10
CA ILE A 117 -8.21 -21.44 -12.61
C ILE A 117 -7.82 -20.33 -11.62
N TYR A 118 -8.08 -20.50 -10.32
CA TYR A 118 -7.74 -19.49 -9.32
C TYR A 118 -6.24 -19.47 -8.95
N ALA A 119 -5.49 -20.53 -9.24
CA ALA A 119 -4.02 -20.54 -9.15
C ALA A 119 -3.33 -19.84 -10.34
N CYS A 120 -4.10 -19.25 -11.27
CA CYS A 120 -3.67 -18.86 -12.60
C CYS A 120 -2.32 -18.12 -12.70
N SER A 121 -1.61 -18.47 -13.78
CA SER A 121 -0.51 -17.69 -14.32
C SER A 121 -1.03 -16.40 -14.99
N ARG A 122 -0.13 -15.45 -15.29
CA ARG A 122 -0.48 -14.23 -16.05
C ARG A 122 -1.05 -14.57 -17.43
N SER A 123 -0.51 -15.60 -18.10
CA SER A 123 -1.00 -16.05 -19.41
C SER A 123 -2.44 -16.56 -19.31
N THR A 124 -2.72 -17.41 -18.33
CA THR A 124 -4.07 -17.94 -18.10
C THR A 124 -5.05 -16.82 -17.75
N ALA A 125 -4.67 -15.89 -16.86
CA ALA A 125 -5.52 -14.76 -16.50
C ALA A 125 -5.81 -13.82 -17.69
N MET A 126 -4.84 -13.64 -18.59
CA MET A 126 -5.04 -12.87 -19.82
C MET A 126 -6.05 -13.55 -20.77
N LYS A 127 -5.99 -14.87 -20.93
CA LYS A 127 -6.99 -15.62 -21.71
C LYS A 127 -8.40 -15.45 -21.13
N MET A 128 -8.51 -15.52 -19.80
CA MET A 128 -9.77 -15.25 -19.09
C MET A 128 -10.28 -13.84 -19.35
N TYR A 129 -9.42 -12.82 -19.26
CA TYR A 129 -9.79 -11.45 -19.58
C TYR A 129 -10.29 -11.32 -21.03
N ASN A 130 -9.55 -11.86 -22.00
CA ASN A 130 -9.95 -11.83 -23.42
C ASN A 130 -11.32 -12.47 -23.64
N LYS A 131 -11.56 -13.62 -22.99
CA LYS A 131 -12.84 -14.32 -23.05
C LYS A 131 -13.97 -13.50 -22.42
N LEU A 132 -13.73 -12.79 -21.31
CA LEU A 132 -14.71 -11.84 -20.74
C LEU A 132 -15.02 -10.71 -21.72
N CYS A 133 -14.03 -10.19 -22.43
CA CYS A 133 -14.19 -9.13 -23.42
C CYS A 133 -14.79 -9.60 -24.76
N GLY A 134 -15.04 -10.89 -24.94
CA GLY A 134 -15.55 -11.43 -26.21
C GLY A 134 -14.54 -11.39 -27.35
N VAL A 135 -13.25 -11.33 -27.05
CA VAL A 135 -12.17 -11.30 -28.05
C VAL A 135 -11.36 -12.61 -28.04
N PRO A 136 -10.62 -12.94 -29.12
CA PRO A 136 -9.85 -14.17 -29.20
C PRO A 136 -8.89 -14.37 -28.01
N GLU A 137 -8.83 -15.57 -27.43
CA GLU A 137 -8.01 -15.84 -26.23
C GLU A 137 -6.52 -15.55 -26.43
N ASN A 138 -6.02 -15.73 -27.66
CA ASN A 138 -4.64 -15.48 -28.07
C ASN A 138 -4.36 -14.00 -28.39
N GLN A 139 -5.36 -13.12 -28.35
CA GLN A 139 -5.16 -11.69 -28.55
C GLN A 139 -4.19 -11.15 -27.49
N LYS A 140 -3.13 -10.50 -27.96
CA LYS A 140 -2.15 -9.89 -27.06
C LYS A 140 -2.78 -8.71 -26.33
N GLN A 141 -2.74 -8.75 -25.01
CA GLN A 141 -3.10 -7.63 -24.15
C GLN A 141 -1.84 -6.99 -23.57
N THR A 142 -2.00 -5.80 -23.00
CA THR A 142 -0.91 -5.18 -22.26
C THR A 142 -0.53 -6.03 -21.05
N VAL A 143 0.75 -5.98 -20.65
CA VAL A 143 1.24 -6.67 -19.44
C VAL A 143 0.45 -6.24 -18.20
N ASN A 144 -0.05 -5.01 -18.19
CA ASN A 144 -0.79 -4.41 -17.09
C ASN A 144 -2.16 -5.05 -16.94
N ILE A 145 -2.88 -5.21 -18.05
CA ILE A 145 -4.13 -5.98 -18.08
C ILE A 145 -3.89 -7.41 -17.60
N ALA A 146 -2.81 -8.06 -18.04
CA ALA A 146 -2.48 -9.43 -17.58
C ALA A 146 -2.19 -9.49 -16.07
N ILE A 147 -1.61 -8.44 -15.48
CA ILE A 147 -1.36 -8.35 -14.04
C ILE A 147 -2.63 -8.05 -13.27
N SER A 148 -3.44 -7.09 -13.71
CA SER A 148 -4.71 -6.75 -13.07
C SER A 148 -5.72 -7.90 -13.18
N ALA A 149 -5.78 -8.59 -14.32
CA ALA A 149 -6.58 -9.79 -14.48
C ALA A 149 -6.11 -10.91 -13.54
N ARG A 150 -4.80 -11.13 -13.44
CA ARG A 150 -4.28 -12.12 -12.49
C ARG A 150 -4.60 -11.73 -11.05
N SER A 151 -4.42 -10.46 -10.67
CA SER A 151 -4.80 -9.97 -9.35
C SER A 151 -6.28 -10.19 -9.10
N PHE A 152 -7.16 -9.96 -10.08
CA PHE A 152 -8.60 -10.18 -9.97
C PHE A 152 -8.99 -11.65 -9.80
N PHE A 153 -8.43 -12.57 -10.60
CA PHE A 153 -8.80 -13.99 -10.50
C PHE A 153 -8.06 -14.74 -9.39
N LYS A 154 -6.80 -14.38 -9.13
CA LYS A 154 -5.99 -15.09 -8.14
C LYS A 154 -6.43 -14.71 -6.73
N CYS A 155 -6.68 -15.71 -5.91
CA CYS A 155 -6.88 -15.55 -4.47
C CYS A 155 -6.28 -16.76 -3.77
N VAL A 156 -5.31 -16.52 -2.89
CA VAL A 156 -4.60 -17.58 -2.16
C VAL A 156 -5.55 -18.32 -1.21
N LYS A 157 -6.50 -17.60 -0.58
CA LYS A 157 -7.49 -18.19 0.33
C LYS A 157 -8.40 -19.22 -0.37
N PHE A 158 -8.66 -19.06 -1.67
CA PHE A 158 -9.40 -20.08 -2.45
C PHE A 158 -8.62 -21.40 -2.59
N LEU A 159 -7.29 -21.34 -2.54
CA LEU A 159 -6.39 -22.49 -2.69
C LEU A 159 -6.12 -23.15 -1.33
N ASP A 160 -5.85 -22.32 -0.31
CA ASP A 160 -5.40 -22.80 1.01
C ASP A 160 -6.57 -23.25 1.90
N GLN A 161 -7.77 -22.74 1.68
CA GLN A 161 -8.96 -23.05 2.47
C GLN A 161 -10.09 -23.57 1.56
N LEU A 162 -10.12 -24.89 1.35
CA LEU A 162 -11.07 -25.52 0.43
C LEU A 162 -12.53 -25.17 0.77
N ASP A 163 -12.88 -25.10 2.05
CA ASP A 163 -14.26 -24.81 2.45
C ASP A 163 -14.65 -23.35 2.19
N PHE A 164 -13.68 -22.44 2.10
CA PHE A 164 -13.91 -21.04 1.74
C PHE A 164 -14.45 -20.91 0.31
N LEU A 165 -13.80 -21.55 -0.69
CA LEU A 165 -14.30 -21.52 -2.07
C LEU A 165 -15.64 -22.27 -2.22
N LYS A 166 -15.82 -23.39 -1.51
CA LYS A 166 -17.10 -24.12 -1.50
C LYS A 166 -18.25 -23.23 -1.01
N MET A 167 -18.05 -22.48 0.08
CA MET A 167 -19.04 -21.56 0.64
C MET A 167 -19.52 -20.54 -0.40
N ILE A 168 -18.60 -19.88 -1.11
CA ILE A 168 -18.95 -18.92 -2.17
C ILE A 168 -19.78 -19.57 -3.26
N ARG A 169 -19.42 -20.78 -3.67
CA ARG A 169 -20.12 -21.49 -4.74
C ARG A 169 -21.51 -21.94 -4.34
N VAL A 170 -21.69 -22.38 -3.10
CA VAL A 170 -22.99 -22.74 -2.53
C VAL A 170 -23.87 -21.50 -2.47
N HIS A 171 -23.35 -20.39 -1.94
CA HIS A 171 -24.05 -19.11 -1.94
C HIS A 171 -24.50 -18.71 -3.34
N LEU A 172 -23.59 -18.75 -4.33
CA LEU A 172 -23.93 -18.43 -5.72
C LEU A 172 -24.95 -19.40 -6.35
N ARG A 173 -25.01 -20.68 -5.95
CA ARG A 173 -25.98 -21.65 -6.50
C ARG A 173 -27.42 -21.29 -6.17
N ASN A 174 -27.64 -20.55 -5.08
CA ASN A 174 -28.97 -20.17 -4.62
C ASN A 174 -29.46 -18.85 -5.24
N ILE A 175 -28.67 -18.26 -6.15
CA ILE A 175 -29.00 -17.00 -6.82
C ILE A 175 -29.43 -17.31 -8.24
N GLU A 176 -30.59 -16.80 -8.64
CA GLU A 176 -31.02 -16.80 -10.04
C GLU A 176 -30.19 -15.79 -10.83
N ILE A 177 -29.56 -16.24 -11.91
CA ILE A 177 -28.67 -15.44 -12.74
C ILE A 177 -29.29 -15.33 -14.13
N ASP A 178 -29.98 -14.23 -14.37
CA ASP A 178 -30.54 -13.90 -15.68
C ASP A 178 -29.50 -13.24 -16.60
N ASN A 179 -29.90 -12.88 -17.83
CA ASN A 179 -29.02 -12.22 -18.79
C ASN A 179 -28.54 -10.84 -18.32
N TYR A 180 -29.33 -10.13 -17.51
CA TYR A 180 -28.95 -8.82 -16.99
C TYR A 180 -27.85 -8.96 -15.93
N GLU A 181 -27.98 -9.89 -15.00
CA GLU A 181 -26.94 -10.21 -14.01
C GLU A 181 -25.67 -10.74 -14.68
N LEU A 182 -25.78 -11.55 -15.75
CA LEU A 182 -24.61 -11.96 -16.54
C LEU A 182 -23.87 -10.77 -17.16
N SER A 183 -24.60 -9.80 -17.74
CA SER A 183 -23.99 -8.58 -18.29
C SER A 183 -23.31 -7.78 -17.19
N TYR A 184 -23.98 -7.61 -16.05
CA TYR A 184 -23.41 -6.91 -14.91
C TYR A 184 -22.11 -7.59 -14.41
N ILE A 185 -22.12 -8.91 -14.19
CA ILE A 185 -20.95 -9.64 -13.72
C ILE A 185 -19.79 -9.46 -14.71
N ARG A 186 -20.06 -9.54 -16.01
CA ARG A 186 -19.06 -9.34 -17.06
C ARG A 186 -18.47 -7.93 -17.00
N GLU A 187 -19.32 -6.91 -17.06
CA GLU A 187 -18.93 -5.51 -17.09
C GLU A 187 -18.20 -5.10 -15.82
N ALA A 188 -18.76 -5.44 -14.64
CA ALA A 188 -18.15 -5.13 -13.36
C ALA A 188 -16.76 -5.78 -13.20
N SER A 189 -16.60 -7.03 -13.68
CA SER A 189 -15.31 -7.72 -13.67
C SER A 189 -14.29 -7.02 -14.58
N ILE A 190 -14.70 -6.66 -15.80
CA ILE A 190 -13.87 -5.91 -16.75
C ILE A 190 -13.48 -4.54 -16.18
N GLN A 191 -14.44 -3.78 -15.66
CA GLN A 191 -14.22 -2.45 -15.07
C GLN A 191 -13.26 -2.53 -13.89
N PHE A 192 -13.42 -3.52 -13.00
CA PHE A 192 -12.48 -3.72 -11.89
C PHE A 192 -11.04 -3.91 -12.40
N MET A 193 -10.86 -4.79 -13.40
CA MET A 193 -9.55 -5.04 -13.99
C MET A 193 -8.99 -3.80 -14.69
N LEU A 194 -9.81 -3.02 -15.41
CA LEU A 194 -9.40 -1.80 -16.09
C LEU A 194 -9.03 -0.67 -15.12
N VAL A 195 -9.84 -0.41 -14.10
CA VAL A 195 -9.54 0.58 -13.04
C VAL A 195 -8.24 0.22 -12.32
N ASN A 196 -8.03 -1.07 -12.04
CA ASN A 196 -6.76 -1.54 -11.49
C ASN A 196 -5.61 -1.45 -12.51
N THR A 197 -5.88 -1.58 -13.80
CA THR A 197 -4.90 -1.38 -14.88
C THR A 197 -4.47 0.08 -14.95
N PHE A 198 -5.37 1.06 -14.76
CA PHE A 198 -5.02 2.47 -14.67
C PHE A 198 -4.14 2.78 -13.45
N LYS A 199 -4.49 2.27 -12.27
CA LYS A 199 -3.63 2.33 -11.08
C LYS A 199 -2.27 1.67 -11.34
N PHE A 200 -2.25 0.56 -12.07
CA PHE A 200 -1.03 -0.17 -12.42
C PHE A 200 -0.24 0.47 -13.58
N LEU A 201 -0.85 1.21 -14.50
CA LEU A 201 -0.19 1.98 -15.56
C LEU A 201 0.58 3.15 -14.97
N ILE A 202 -0.05 3.88 -14.05
CA ILE A 202 0.62 4.92 -13.24
C ILE A 202 1.81 4.30 -12.48
N LYS A 203 1.63 3.10 -11.91
CA LYS A 203 2.65 2.36 -11.16
C LYS A 203 3.76 1.71 -12.01
N LEU A 204 3.46 1.22 -13.20
CA LEU A 204 4.44 0.59 -14.11
C LEU A 204 5.25 1.65 -14.86
N PHE A 205 4.70 2.85 -15.07
CA PHE A 205 5.47 4.00 -15.52
C PHE A 205 6.58 4.34 -14.52
N ILE A 206 6.31 4.23 -13.20
CA ILE A 206 7.31 4.35 -12.13
C ILE A 206 8.36 3.23 -12.21
N LEU A 207 7.93 1.97 -12.37
CA LEU A 207 8.83 0.81 -12.42
C LEU A 207 9.73 0.77 -13.66
N LYS A 208 9.22 1.15 -14.85
CA LYS A 208 10.00 1.13 -16.11
C LYS A 208 11.08 2.22 -16.13
N LEU A 209 10.85 3.34 -15.44
CA LEU A 209 11.87 4.34 -15.13
C LEU A 209 12.93 3.80 -14.16
N CYS A 210 12.59 2.85 -13.29
CA CYS A 210 13.50 2.24 -12.31
C CYS A 210 14.25 0.99 -12.83
N SER A 211 13.74 0.26 -13.82
CA SER A 211 14.27 -1.05 -14.26
C SER A 211 15.15 -1.02 -15.52
N ASN A 212 15.02 -0.03 -16.40
CA ASN A 212 15.89 0.13 -17.59
C ASN A 212 17.37 0.48 -17.27
N PHE A 213 17.76 0.50 -15.99
CA PHE A 213 19.11 0.87 -15.54
C PHE A 213 19.94 -0.31 -15.00
N ARG A 214 19.47 -1.56 -15.13
CA ARG A 214 20.17 -2.74 -14.56
C ARG A 214 20.84 -3.71 -15.53
N ASP A 215 20.56 -3.68 -16.82
CA ASP A 215 21.20 -4.56 -17.80
C ASP A 215 22.04 -3.76 -18.77
N ASN A 216 23.28 -3.43 -18.37
CA ASN A 216 24.43 -3.25 -19.23
C ASN A 216 25.63 -2.99 -18.31
N ASN A 217 26.28 -4.08 -17.86
CA ASN A 217 27.74 -4.19 -17.67
C ASN A 217 28.05 -5.51 -16.96
N LYS A 218 28.51 -6.51 -17.73
CA LYS A 218 29.28 -7.64 -17.21
C LYS A 218 30.59 -7.12 -16.58
N PRO A 219 31.10 -7.73 -15.52
CA PRO A 219 32.22 -7.20 -14.75
C PRO A 219 33.54 -7.41 -15.48
N GLN A 220 34.26 -6.31 -15.78
CA GLN A 220 35.72 -6.37 -15.88
C GLN A 220 36.29 -6.39 -14.46
N GLN A 221 37.19 -7.34 -14.21
CA GLN A 221 37.90 -7.51 -12.95
C GLN A 221 38.56 -6.20 -12.51
N PRO A 222 38.39 -5.75 -11.25
CA PRO A 222 39.28 -4.76 -10.68
C PRO A 222 40.42 -5.46 -9.93
N VAL A 223 41.62 -5.12 -10.36
CA VAL A 223 42.88 -5.25 -9.63
C VAL A 223 42.72 -4.72 -8.20
N GLU A 224 43.18 -5.50 -7.23
CA GLU A 224 43.21 -5.15 -5.80
C GLU A 224 44.07 -3.90 -5.53
N PRO A 225 43.60 -3.00 -4.65
CA PRO A 225 44.49 -2.26 -3.76
C PRO A 225 44.33 -2.78 -2.32
N LYS A 226 45.46 -3.21 -1.76
CA LYS A 226 45.62 -3.67 -0.38
C LYS A 226 45.35 -2.55 0.64
N CYS A 227 44.45 -2.87 1.58
CA CYS A 227 44.49 -2.65 3.02
C CYS A 227 44.94 -1.28 3.59
N THR A 228 44.08 -0.69 4.44
CA THR A 228 44.44 -0.51 5.88
C THR A 228 43.22 -0.53 6.79
N SER A 229 43.48 -1.01 8.00
CA SER A 229 42.64 -1.53 9.07
C SER A 229 41.47 -0.71 9.66
N ARG A 230 40.52 -1.49 10.23
CA ARG A 230 39.78 -1.29 11.51
C ARG A 230 38.59 -0.31 11.54
N LYS A 231 37.38 -0.86 11.42
CA LYS A 231 36.54 -1.34 12.56
C LYS A 231 35.20 -1.84 12.03
N GLY A 232 34.92 -3.12 12.24
CA GLY A 232 33.63 -3.70 11.96
C GLY A 232 32.52 -3.09 12.83
N ARG A 233 31.42 -2.70 12.19
CA ARG A 233 30.08 -2.74 12.78
C ARG A 233 29.11 -3.14 11.67
N ASN A 234 28.86 -4.45 11.59
CA ASN A 234 27.64 -4.98 11.01
C ASN A 234 26.46 -4.48 11.85
N ASN A 235 26.00 -3.25 11.61
CA ASN A 235 24.75 -2.78 12.20
C ASN A 235 23.60 -3.40 11.40
N THR A 236 23.07 -4.52 11.90
CA THR A 236 21.73 -5.02 11.58
C THR A 236 20.72 -3.95 11.97
N LEU A 237 20.47 -3.02 11.05
CA LEU A 237 19.65 -1.83 11.28
C LEU A 237 18.18 -2.28 11.32
N LEU A 238 17.66 -2.41 12.54
CA LEU A 238 16.27 -2.78 12.80
C LEU A 238 15.32 -1.84 12.04
N ILE A 239 14.30 -2.40 11.40
CA ILE A 239 13.30 -1.62 10.67
C ILE A 239 12.28 -1.08 11.68
N THR A 240 12.57 0.08 12.26
CA THR A 240 11.74 0.79 13.24
C THR A 240 11.02 1.98 12.62
N THR A 241 10.21 2.74 13.35
CA THR A 241 9.61 3.97 12.82
C THR A 241 10.68 5.00 12.39
N GLU A 242 11.79 5.09 13.11
CA GLU A 242 12.93 5.93 12.74
C GLU A 242 13.58 5.49 11.42
N TYR A 243 13.49 4.20 11.09
CA TYR A 243 13.93 3.68 9.80
C TYR A 243 13.16 4.36 8.65
N PHE A 244 11.85 4.48 8.79
CA PHE A 244 10.99 5.10 7.76
C PHE A 244 11.28 6.58 7.60
N LEU A 245 11.59 7.29 8.70
CA LEU A 245 11.94 8.72 8.67
C LEU A 245 13.31 8.99 8.03
N ASN A 246 14.23 8.04 8.06
CA ASN A 246 15.59 8.25 7.58
C ASN A 246 15.64 8.44 6.05
N LYS A 247 16.27 9.55 5.63
CA LYS A 247 16.45 9.92 4.21
C LYS A 247 17.01 8.81 3.34
N LEU A 248 17.97 8.04 3.87
CA LEU A 248 18.71 7.03 3.11
C LEU A 248 17.90 5.75 2.84
N ASN A 249 16.73 5.63 3.47
CA ASN A 249 15.87 4.47 3.33
C ASN A 249 14.71 4.68 2.35
N ALA A 250 14.65 5.83 1.65
CA ALA A 250 13.56 6.20 0.75
C ALA A 250 13.19 5.09 -0.25
N ILE A 251 14.18 4.52 -0.96
CA ILE A 251 13.92 3.41 -1.89
C ILE A 251 13.29 2.19 -1.19
N SER A 252 13.82 1.77 -0.04
CA SER A 252 13.26 0.62 0.68
C SER A 252 11.81 0.88 1.11
N VAL A 253 11.49 2.12 1.49
CA VAL A 253 10.12 2.52 1.88
C VAL A 253 9.19 2.54 0.66
N ILE A 254 9.64 3.10 -0.46
CA ILE A 254 8.90 3.10 -1.74
C ILE A 254 8.58 1.67 -2.16
N ASN A 255 9.60 0.81 -2.24
CA ASN A 255 9.44 -0.59 -2.64
C ASN A 255 8.49 -1.35 -1.70
N LEU A 256 8.57 -1.07 -0.40
CA LEU A 256 7.71 -1.70 0.59
C LEU A 256 6.24 -1.29 0.40
N GLN A 257 5.94 0.02 0.35
CA GLN A 257 4.58 0.50 0.10
C GLN A 257 4.04 -0.08 -1.21
N GLU A 258 4.86 -0.07 -2.25
CA GLU A 258 4.52 -0.65 -3.54
C GLU A 258 4.09 -2.12 -3.40
N TYR A 259 4.91 -2.94 -2.73
CA TYR A 259 4.64 -4.36 -2.52
C TYR A 259 3.39 -4.60 -1.68
N LEU A 260 3.21 -3.85 -0.60
CA LEU A 260 2.01 -3.91 0.24
C LEU A 260 0.75 -3.68 -0.59
N ILE A 261 0.80 -2.72 -1.53
CA ILE A 261 -0.32 -2.42 -2.42
C ILE A 261 -0.50 -3.50 -3.50
N VAL A 262 0.58 -3.94 -4.20
CA VAL A 262 0.47 -4.91 -5.31
C VAL A 262 -0.02 -6.27 -4.84
N GLU A 263 0.58 -6.77 -3.76
CA GLU A 263 0.28 -8.11 -3.25
C GLU A 263 -0.87 -8.09 -2.25
N GLU A 264 -1.56 -6.95 -2.10
CA GLU A 264 -2.71 -6.76 -1.22
C GLU A 264 -2.46 -7.24 0.23
N ILE A 265 -1.24 -7.04 0.73
CA ILE A 265 -0.82 -7.54 2.05
C ILE A 265 -1.73 -6.99 3.14
N GLU A 266 -2.26 -7.83 4.02
CA GLU A 266 -3.07 -7.50 5.19
C GLU A 266 -2.29 -7.78 6.48
N GLU A 267 -2.82 -7.39 7.64
CA GLU A 267 -2.12 -7.58 8.92
C GLU A 267 -1.93 -9.06 9.25
N GLU A 268 -2.88 -9.93 8.88
CA GLU A 268 -2.81 -11.37 9.08
C GLU A 268 -1.66 -12.01 8.30
N ASN A 269 -1.32 -11.46 7.12
CA ASN A 269 -0.18 -11.94 6.35
C ASN A 269 1.15 -11.72 7.08
N LEU A 270 1.20 -10.80 8.05
CA LEU A 270 2.41 -10.56 8.85
C LEU A 270 2.68 -11.68 9.87
N GLU A 271 1.80 -12.66 10.02
CA GLU A 271 2.08 -13.90 10.75
C GLU A 271 2.94 -14.88 9.95
N ASP A 272 2.95 -14.77 8.60
CA ASP A 272 3.81 -15.59 7.76
C ASP A 272 5.28 -15.15 7.88
N ARG A 273 6.05 -15.98 8.58
CA ARG A 273 7.48 -15.82 8.74
C ARG A 273 8.23 -15.72 7.40
N ASN A 274 7.85 -16.54 6.41
CA ASN A 274 8.53 -16.57 5.11
C ASN A 274 8.25 -15.30 4.32
N LEU A 275 7.02 -14.80 4.38
CA LEU A 275 6.65 -13.52 3.79
C LEU A 275 7.45 -12.37 4.42
N LEU A 276 7.55 -12.31 5.75
CA LEU A 276 8.36 -11.28 6.42
C LEU A 276 9.84 -11.32 5.99
N ILE A 277 10.41 -12.52 5.82
CA ILE A 277 11.77 -12.70 5.30
C ILE A 277 11.88 -12.16 3.87
N TYR A 278 10.90 -12.50 3.03
CA TYR A 278 10.85 -12.06 1.64
C TYR A 278 10.76 -10.53 1.53
N MET A 279 9.85 -9.91 2.29
CA MET A 279 9.68 -8.45 2.32
C MET A 279 10.97 -7.75 2.73
N ILE A 280 11.64 -8.21 3.79
CA ILE A 280 12.88 -7.59 4.25
C ILE A 280 14.00 -7.76 3.19
N LYS A 281 14.21 -8.98 2.70
CA LYS A 281 15.36 -9.30 1.86
C LYS A 281 15.21 -8.88 0.41
N LYS A 282 14.06 -9.18 -0.19
CA LYS A 282 13.83 -9.06 -1.63
C LYS A 282 13.15 -7.74 -1.96
N VAL A 283 12.13 -7.35 -1.21
CA VAL A 283 11.39 -6.10 -1.48
C VAL A 283 12.20 -4.90 -1.01
N MET A 284 12.59 -4.87 0.26
CA MET A 284 13.37 -3.77 0.84
C MET A 284 14.88 -3.84 0.51
N GLN A 285 15.30 -4.90 -0.18
CA GLN A 285 16.68 -5.16 -0.64
C GLN A 285 17.73 -5.19 0.48
N LYS A 286 17.36 -5.68 1.67
CA LYS A 286 18.30 -5.87 2.79
C LYS A 286 18.98 -7.23 2.71
N SER A 287 20.13 -7.28 2.05
CA SER A 287 20.90 -8.52 1.80
C SER A 287 21.17 -9.36 3.05
N ALA A 288 21.36 -8.71 4.22
CA ALA A 288 21.59 -9.37 5.50
C ALA A 288 20.34 -9.47 6.41
N GLY A 289 19.26 -8.76 6.11
CA GLY A 289 18.13 -8.58 7.04
C GLY A 289 17.14 -9.75 7.06
N GLY A 290 16.40 -9.87 8.16
CA GLY A 290 15.25 -10.79 8.29
C GLY A 290 15.64 -12.23 8.68
N ARG A 291 16.93 -12.53 8.83
CA ARG A 291 17.40 -13.84 9.34
C ARG A 291 17.17 -13.97 10.85
N SER A 292 17.32 -12.89 11.60
CA SER A 292 17.10 -12.89 13.04
C SER A 292 15.60 -12.83 13.38
N PRO A 293 15.10 -13.65 14.32
CA PRO A 293 13.75 -13.49 14.88
C PRO A 293 13.49 -12.07 15.42
N ILE A 294 14.50 -11.44 16.02
CA ILE A 294 14.39 -10.09 16.58
C ILE A 294 14.11 -9.06 15.48
N GLU A 295 14.84 -9.14 14.36
CA GLU A 295 14.62 -8.23 13.23
C GLU A 295 13.23 -8.41 12.63
N ARG A 296 12.78 -9.66 12.45
CA ARG A 296 11.44 -9.96 11.92
C ARG A 296 10.34 -9.45 12.84
N ASN A 297 10.44 -9.74 14.14
CA ASN A 297 9.47 -9.30 15.12
C ASN A 297 9.44 -7.77 15.21
N LYS A 298 10.60 -7.12 15.13
CA LYS A 298 10.66 -5.65 15.13
C LYS A 298 10.02 -5.08 13.87
N PHE A 299 10.33 -5.63 12.69
CA PHE A 299 9.72 -5.23 11.43
C PHE A 299 8.20 -5.41 11.44
N LYS A 300 7.71 -6.59 11.83
CA LYS A 300 6.29 -6.88 12.04
C LYS A 300 5.65 -5.85 12.96
N ASN A 301 6.22 -5.63 14.15
CA ASN A 301 5.69 -4.69 15.13
C ASN A 301 5.68 -3.25 14.61
N THR A 302 6.66 -2.86 13.79
CA THR A 302 6.68 -1.54 13.15
C THR A 302 5.60 -1.41 12.08
N LEU A 303 5.40 -2.42 11.24
CA LEU A 303 4.28 -2.44 10.29
C LEU A 303 2.92 -2.36 11.00
N LEU A 304 2.74 -3.13 12.09
CA LEU A 304 1.53 -3.09 12.91
C LEU A 304 1.33 -1.76 13.65
N THR A 305 2.43 -1.08 14.01
CA THR A 305 2.37 0.24 14.66
C THR A 305 1.94 1.31 13.67
N LEU A 306 2.48 1.26 12.45
CA LEU A 306 2.15 2.19 11.37
C LEU A 306 0.80 1.84 10.72
N THR A 307 0.32 0.61 10.89
CA THR A 307 -0.82 -0.03 10.21
C THR A 307 -0.57 -0.21 8.71
N ILE A 308 -0.98 -1.37 8.19
CA ILE A 308 -0.76 -1.71 6.78
C ILE A 308 -1.59 -0.81 5.85
N ASP A 309 -2.83 -0.50 6.23
CA ASP A 309 -3.70 0.36 5.42
C ASP A 309 -3.19 1.79 5.32
N TYR A 310 -2.70 2.35 6.43
CA TYR A 310 -2.07 3.67 6.41
C TYR A 310 -0.83 3.66 5.51
N LEU A 311 0.03 2.64 5.62
CA LEU A 311 1.21 2.49 4.77
C LEU A 311 0.87 2.38 3.29
N LYS A 312 -0.28 1.82 2.92
CA LYS A 312 -0.76 1.74 1.52
C LYS A 312 -1.29 3.07 0.98
N LEU A 313 -1.84 3.92 1.85
CA LEU A 313 -2.58 5.13 1.44
C LEU A 313 -1.73 6.40 1.52
N ILE A 314 -0.81 6.48 2.47
CA ILE A 314 -0.11 7.73 2.79
C ILE A 314 0.87 8.15 1.69
N HIS A 315 0.93 9.45 1.40
CA HIS A 315 2.02 10.01 0.59
C HIS A 315 3.34 9.92 1.34
N LEU A 316 4.35 9.27 0.76
CA LEU A 316 5.56 8.86 1.47
C LEU A 316 6.46 10.04 1.90
N TYR A 317 6.29 11.24 1.34
CA TYR A 317 6.95 12.44 1.88
C TYR A 317 6.47 12.79 3.30
N ARG A 318 5.30 12.29 3.73
CA ARG A 318 4.80 12.43 5.11
C ARG A 318 5.51 11.49 6.10
N MET A 319 6.26 10.51 5.59
CA MET A 319 6.90 9.46 6.39
C MET A 319 8.41 9.33 6.20
N ASN A 320 8.97 9.80 5.07
CA ASN A 320 10.39 9.70 4.77
C ASN A 320 10.99 11.07 4.44
N CYS A 321 12.00 11.49 5.22
CA CYS A 321 12.63 12.80 5.04
C CYS A 321 13.38 12.96 3.72
N GLY A 322 13.76 11.86 3.05
CA GLY A 322 14.44 11.90 1.75
C GLY A 322 13.45 12.26 0.65
N ILE A 323 12.26 11.66 0.69
CA ILE A 323 11.17 11.97 -0.24
C ILE A 323 10.63 13.38 0.01
N LEU A 324 10.48 13.76 1.29
CA LEU A 324 10.11 15.12 1.68
C LEU A 324 11.10 16.17 1.17
N LEU A 325 12.41 15.91 1.29
CA LEU A 325 13.44 16.82 0.80
C LEU A 325 13.29 17.07 -0.71
N VAL A 326 13.10 16.01 -1.50
CA VAL A 326 12.94 16.15 -2.96
C VAL A 326 11.66 16.90 -3.28
N ALA A 327 10.54 16.59 -2.63
CA ALA A 327 9.29 17.32 -2.81
C ALA A 327 9.41 18.81 -2.44
N CYS A 328 10.10 19.11 -1.33
CA CYS A 328 10.34 20.47 -0.87
C CYS A 328 11.17 21.30 -1.87
N ILE A 329 12.25 20.72 -2.42
CA ILE A 329 13.11 21.43 -3.37
C ILE A 329 12.47 21.51 -4.76
N GLU A 330 12.06 20.38 -5.33
CA GLU A 330 11.73 20.29 -6.76
C GLU A 330 10.26 20.59 -7.07
N ILE A 331 9.39 20.63 -6.06
CA ILE A 331 7.96 20.93 -6.24
C ILE A 331 7.61 22.27 -5.58
N VAL A 332 8.11 22.54 -4.37
CA VAL A 332 7.70 23.72 -3.59
C VAL A 332 8.60 24.95 -3.82
N LEU A 333 9.92 24.80 -3.78
CA LEU A 333 10.84 25.94 -3.84
C LEU A 333 11.25 26.29 -5.28
N TYR A 334 11.62 25.29 -6.06
CA TYR A 334 12.22 25.49 -7.38
C TYR A 334 11.62 24.53 -8.40
N PRO A 335 10.32 24.64 -8.74
CA PRO A 335 9.73 23.82 -9.77
C PRO A 335 10.47 23.99 -11.11
N GLU A 336 10.56 22.89 -11.86
CA GLU A 336 11.05 22.86 -13.25
C GLU A 336 12.51 23.30 -13.48
N LYS A 337 13.36 23.26 -12.45
CA LYS A 337 14.82 23.45 -12.65
C LYS A 337 15.49 22.22 -13.26
N ASP A 338 16.68 22.44 -13.81
CA ASP A 338 17.50 21.38 -14.37
C ASP A 338 18.25 20.58 -13.29
N ASP A 339 18.66 19.36 -13.64
CA ASP A 339 19.35 18.45 -12.74
C ASP A 339 20.64 19.00 -12.14
N LYS A 340 21.41 19.81 -12.88
CA LYS A 340 22.66 20.37 -12.34
C LYS A 340 22.35 21.38 -11.24
N THR A 341 21.27 22.15 -11.39
CA THR A 341 20.79 23.08 -10.37
C THR A 341 20.34 22.34 -9.11
N TYR A 342 19.54 21.29 -9.23
CA TYR A 342 19.11 20.49 -8.08
C TYR A 342 20.28 19.81 -7.34
N LEU A 343 21.25 19.24 -8.07
CA LEU A 343 22.42 18.62 -7.44
C LEU A 343 23.27 19.63 -6.67
N LYS A 344 23.35 20.90 -7.11
CA LYS A 344 23.99 21.98 -6.34
C LYS A 344 23.22 22.27 -5.05
N ILE A 345 21.89 22.34 -5.12
CA ILE A 345 21.03 22.54 -3.94
C ILE A 345 21.22 21.41 -2.92
N TYR A 346 21.27 20.14 -3.37
CA TYR A 346 21.45 18.98 -2.49
C TYR A 346 22.86 18.84 -1.88
N ARG A 347 23.87 19.55 -2.39
CA ARG A 347 25.16 19.69 -1.67
C ARG A 347 25.01 20.57 -0.44
N CYS A 348 24.11 21.56 -0.52
CA CYS A 348 23.79 22.55 0.49
C CYS A 348 25.02 23.03 1.28
N GLU A 349 25.78 23.94 0.68
CA GLU A 349 26.86 24.64 1.38
C GLU A 349 26.29 25.53 2.50
N GLN A 350 27.14 25.90 3.46
CA GLN A 350 26.70 26.58 4.68
C GLN A 350 26.00 27.92 4.40
N HIS A 351 26.47 28.67 3.41
CA HIS A 351 25.85 29.93 2.99
C HIS A 351 24.50 29.72 2.27
N SER A 352 24.35 28.62 1.52
CA SER A 352 23.11 28.29 0.82
C SER A 352 22.00 27.80 1.76
N ALA A 353 22.36 27.20 2.90
CA ALA A 353 21.38 26.68 3.86
C ALA A 353 20.47 27.78 4.46
N CYS A 354 21.03 28.96 4.73
CA CYS A 354 20.27 30.11 5.22
C CYS A 354 19.30 30.62 4.15
N LYS A 355 19.79 30.77 2.91
CA LYS A 355 18.99 31.15 1.75
C LYS A 355 17.77 30.23 1.57
N TYR A 356 17.99 28.92 1.47
CA TYR A 356 16.90 27.96 1.24
C TYR A 356 15.87 27.94 2.37
N TYR A 357 16.32 28.12 3.62
CA TYR A 357 15.41 28.22 4.76
C TYR A 357 14.57 29.52 4.72
N ASN A 358 15.20 30.66 4.41
CA ASN A 358 14.51 31.94 4.29
C ASN A 358 13.46 31.88 3.17
N GLU A 359 13.80 31.33 2.01
CA GLU A 359 12.85 31.14 0.90
C GLU A 359 11.67 30.23 1.30
N LEU A 360 11.93 29.14 2.03
CA LEU A 360 10.89 28.25 2.55
C LEU A 360 9.94 28.97 3.51
N ARG A 361 10.44 29.95 4.27
CA ARG A 361 9.70 30.79 5.21
C ARG A 361 9.08 32.05 4.57
N CYS A 362 9.32 32.28 3.27
CA CYS A 362 8.98 33.52 2.58
C CYS A 362 9.62 34.77 3.22
N LEU A 363 10.86 34.63 3.69
CA LEU A 363 11.68 35.70 4.25
C LEU A 363 12.69 36.20 3.22
N PRO A 364 13.19 37.45 3.36
CA PRO A 364 14.28 37.96 2.52
C PRO A 364 15.50 37.03 2.52
N GLU A 365 16.12 36.84 1.36
CA GLU A 365 17.26 35.92 1.17
C GLU A 365 18.41 36.18 2.17
N LEU A 366 18.70 37.46 2.43
CA LEU A 366 19.79 37.91 3.29
C LEU A 366 19.41 38.02 4.78
N GLU A 367 18.21 37.59 5.18
CA GLU A 367 17.81 37.61 6.58
C GLU A 367 18.70 36.66 7.40
N LYS A 368 19.31 37.17 8.47
CA LYS A 368 20.21 36.39 9.31
C LYS A 368 19.40 35.44 10.20
N GLN A 369 19.71 34.16 10.11
CA GLN A 369 19.14 33.12 10.98
C GLN A 369 20.14 32.68 12.04
N ASP A 370 19.63 32.15 13.15
CA ASP A 370 20.43 31.56 14.21
C ASP A 370 21.31 30.41 13.66
N LEU A 371 22.56 30.31 14.12
CA LEU A 371 23.51 29.26 13.72
C LEU A 371 22.93 27.84 13.88
N SER A 372 22.13 27.59 14.92
CA SER A 372 21.43 26.32 15.17
C SER A 372 20.41 25.99 14.08
N ILE A 373 19.69 27.00 13.57
CA ILE A 373 18.77 26.88 12.43
C ILE A 373 19.55 26.61 11.16
N VAL A 374 20.62 27.37 10.89
CA VAL A 374 21.47 27.18 9.70
C VAL A 374 22.08 25.77 9.67
N LYS A 375 22.58 25.27 10.80
CA LYS A 375 23.09 23.89 10.93
C LYS A 375 22.00 22.86 10.65
N SER A 376 20.80 23.08 11.18
CA SER A 376 19.66 22.20 10.98
C SER A 376 19.16 22.19 9.53
N ALA A 377 19.01 23.36 8.92
CA ALA A 377 18.64 23.54 7.52
C ALA A 377 19.66 22.87 6.59
N ARG A 378 20.96 23.06 6.87
CA ARG A 378 22.03 22.37 6.14
C ARG A 378 21.89 20.85 6.23
N SER A 379 21.63 20.33 7.43
CA SER A 379 21.38 18.89 7.64
C SER A 379 20.14 18.41 6.88
N PHE A 380 19.09 19.22 6.78
CA PHE A 380 17.86 18.91 6.06
C PHE A 380 18.04 18.95 4.53
N PHE A 381 18.72 19.94 3.97
CA PHE A 381 18.88 20.06 2.51
C PHE A 381 20.02 19.21 1.95
N ASN A 382 21.05 18.94 2.75
CA ASN A 382 22.17 18.12 2.30
C ASN A 382 21.76 16.63 2.17
N CYS A 383 22.06 16.06 1.02
CA CYS A 383 21.99 14.62 0.78
C CYS A 383 23.07 14.18 -0.23
N THR A 384 24.26 13.86 0.26
CA THR A 384 25.38 13.37 -0.57
C THR A 384 25.09 12.08 -1.33
N THR A 385 24.10 11.30 -0.89
CA THR A 385 23.67 10.09 -1.59
C THR A 385 23.03 10.41 -2.95
N PHE A 386 22.37 11.56 -3.10
CA PHE A 386 21.84 11.99 -4.40
C PHE A 386 22.96 12.30 -5.41
N LEU A 387 24.16 12.66 -4.92
CA LEU A 387 25.32 12.96 -5.75
C LEU A 387 26.07 11.69 -6.19
N THR A 388 26.13 10.69 -5.31
CA THR A 388 26.91 9.46 -5.52
C THR A 388 26.08 8.31 -6.09
N LYS A 389 24.75 8.36 -5.93
CA LYS A 389 23.81 7.34 -6.43
C LYS A 389 22.67 8.01 -7.19
N PRO A 390 22.87 8.36 -8.48
CA PRO A 390 21.85 9.03 -9.30
C PRO A 390 20.52 8.28 -9.33
N ASP A 391 20.57 6.94 -9.32
CA ASP A 391 19.38 6.09 -9.34
C ASP A 391 18.50 6.24 -8.10
N PHE A 392 19.09 6.66 -6.96
CA PHE A 392 18.36 6.91 -5.74
C PHE A 392 17.46 8.15 -5.86
N LEU A 393 17.99 9.25 -6.40
CA LEU A 393 17.22 10.47 -6.63
C LEU A 393 16.15 10.24 -7.72
N LYS A 394 16.50 9.52 -8.80
CA LYS A 394 15.56 9.16 -9.87
C LYS A 394 14.35 8.38 -9.35
N ALA A 395 14.55 7.41 -8.47
CA ALA A 395 13.45 6.62 -7.90
C ALA A 395 12.47 7.48 -7.09
N ILE A 396 12.98 8.45 -6.32
CA ILE A 396 12.13 9.39 -5.57
C ILE A 396 11.35 10.31 -6.52
N ARG A 397 12.01 10.86 -7.55
CA ARG A 397 11.35 11.70 -8.56
C ARG A 397 10.26 10.94 -9.32
N ALA A 398 10.52 9.68 -9.67
CA ALA A 398 9.54 8.83 -10.31
C ALA A 398 8.30 8.61 -9.42
N TYR A 399 8.52 8.35 -8.13
CA TYR A 399 7.44 8.26 -7.14
C TYR A 399 6.62 9.56 -7.06
N LEU A 400 7.28 10.72 -6.88
CA LEU A 400 6.62 12.01 -6.75
C LEU A 400 5.85 12.40 -8.02
N LYS A 401 6.40 12.13 -9.20
CA LYS A 401 5.72 12.36 -10.48
C LYS A 401 4.42 11.55 -10.58
N ALA A 402 4.40 10.32 -10.07
CA ALA A 402 3.23 9.46 -10.16
C ALA A 402 2.08 9.84 -9.24
N ILE A 403 2.39 10.43 -8.09
CA ILE A 403 1.37 11.03 -7.21
C ILE A 403 1.11 12.51 -7.54
N GLY A 404 1.71 13.05 -8.60
CA GLY A 404 1.70 14.48 -8.89
C GLY A 404 0.31 15.07 -9.11
N SER A 405 -0.65 14.27 -9.62
CA SER A 405 -2.06 14.67 -9.73
C SER A 405 -2.74 14.86 -8.37
N ASP A 406 -2.19 14.24 -7.33
CA ASP A 406 -2.74 14.19 -5.98
C ASP A 406 -2.04 15.19 -5.04
N ILE A 407 -1.06 15.96 -5.54
CA ILE A 407 -0.38 17.04 -4.81
C ILE A 407 -1.10 18.35 -5.11
N ASP A 408 -2.15 18.62 -4.37
CA ASP A 408 -2.88 19.88 -4.41
C ASP A 408 -2.20 20.97 -3.55
N ASN A 409 -2.85 22.14 -3.46
CA ASN A 409 -2.34 23.26 -2.66
C ASN A 409 -2.22 22.94 -1.16
N ASP A 410 -3.08 22.07 -0.63
CA ASP A 410 -3.02 21.67 0.78
C ASP A 410 -1.81 20.76 1.03
N GLU A 411 -1.50 19.87 0.09
CA GLU A 411 -0.28 19.05 0.13
C GLU A 411 0.99 19.89 -0.03
N LEU A 412 1.01 20.90 -0.91
CA LEU A 412 2.13 21.84 -1.03
C LEU A 412 2.37 22.60 0.27
N LYS A 413 1.29 23.09 0.90
CA LYS A 413 1.33 23.73 2.21
C LYS A 413 1.89 22.78 3.28
N TYR A 414 1.41 21.54 3.31
CA TYR A 414 1.92 20.53 4.23
C TYR A 414 3.42 20.28 4.04
N ILE A 415 3.89 20.08 2.80
CA ILE A 415 5.31 19.84 2.50
C ILE A 415 6.17 20.99 3.02
N ARG A 416 5.74 22.24 2.79
CA ARG A 416 6.43 23.44 3.26
C ARG A 416 6.47 23.51 4.79
N GLU A 417 5.32 23.48 5.44
CA GLU A 417 5.20 23.61 6.90
C GLU A 417 5.91 22.47 7.63
N PHE A 418 5.80 21.25 7.14
CA PHE A 418 6.43 20.09 7.76
C PHE A 418 7.97 20.10 7.58
N SER A 419 8.46 20.58 6.44
CA SER A 419 9.90 20.81 6.23
C SER A 419 10.45 21.86 7.21
N ILE A 420 9.74 22.99 7.37
CA ILE A 420 10.10 24.03 8.36
C ILE A 420 10.11 23.44 9.77
N LYS A 421 9.08 22.67 10.13
CA LYS A 421 8.96 22.04 11.44
C LYS A 421 10.15 21.12 11.74
N ILE A 422 10.53 20.25 10.81
CA ILE A 422 11.70 19.36 10.99
C ILE A 422 12.97 20.16 11.22
N ILE A 423 13.18 21.25 10.47
CA ILE A 423 14.35 22.11 10.64
C ILE A 423 14.33 22.76 12.02
N ASN A 424 13.20 23.31 12.46
CA ASN A 424 13.07 23.99 13.75
C ASN A 424 13.22 23.02 14.93
N ASP A 425 12.59 21.84 14.88
CA ASP A 425 12.67 20.82 15.91
C ASP A 425 14.11 20.32 16.10
N ASN A 426 14.85 20.17 14.99
CA ASN A 426 16.26 19.78 15.05
C ASN A 426 17.17 20.93 15.51
N ALA A 427 16.85 22.19 15.16
CA ALA A 427 17.56 23.36 15.66
C ALA A 427 17.42 23.50 17.18
N ALA A 428 16.21 23.29 17.71
CA ALA A 428 15.95 23.29 19.15
C ALA A 428 16.78 22.21 19.87
N LYS A 429 16.87 20.99 19.33
CA LYS A 429 17.73 19.93 19.88
C LYS A 429 19.22 20.30 19.89
N ASN A 430 19.67 21.05 18.89
CA ASN A 430 21.06 21.50 18.81
C ASN A 430 21.39 22.60 19.83
N ARG A 431 20.39 23.36 20.32
CA ARG A 431 20.59 24.36 21.38
C ARG A 431 20.73 23.74 22.78
N VAL A 432 20.22 22.51 22.97
CA VAL A 432 20.14 21.85 24.28
C VAL A 432 21.34 20.92 24.55
N LYS A 433 22.14 20.56 23.54
CA LYS A 433 23.39 19.81 23.75
C LYS A 433 24.53 20.81 24.00
N PRO A 434 25.22 20.77 25.17
CA PRO A 434 26.43 21.55 25.35
C PRO A 434 27.49 21.08 24.36
N SER A 435 28.24 22.05 23.84
CA SER A 435 29.39 21.86 22.96
C SER A 435 30.47 21.02 23.60
#